data_AF-A0A7V1ED91-F1
#
_entry.id   AF-A0A7V1ED91-F1
#
_cell.length_a   1.000
_cell.length_b   1.000
_cell.length_c   1.000
_cell.angle_alpha   90.00
_cell.angle_beta   90.00
_cell.angle_gamma   90.00
#
_symmetry.space_group_name_H-M   'P 1'
#
loop_
_entity.id
_entity.type
_entity.pdbx_description
1 polymer ?
#
loop_
_entity_poly.entity_id
_entity_poly.type
_entity_poly.pdbx_seq_one_letter_code
_entity_poly.pdbx_strand_id
1 'polypeptide(L)'
;MNIKPFDNFKVLDGYHCQTNSFAKIYDFYNSPLSEDMMLGIGSGMGFIYWHQKGTLPFMGGRDNNKNFHIDLGERTGVVIGKKSTSSAA
;
A
#
# COMPACT_ATOMS: atom_id res chain seq x y z
N MET A 1 -11.25 2.78 -24.78
CA MET A 1 -12.53 2.96 -24.06
C MET A 1 -12.40 4.24 -23.25
N ASN A 2 -13.27 5.24 -23.44
CA ASN A 2 -13.17 6.48 -22.66
C ASN A 2 -13.99 6.31 -21.38
N ILE A 3 -13.31 5.96 -20.27
CA ILE A 3 -13.96 5.71 -18.98
C ILE A 3 -14.18 7.06 -18.31
N LYS A 4 -15.44 7.46 -18.11
CA LYS A 4 -15.77 8.65 -17.35
C LYS A 4 -15.84 8.28 -15.85
N PRO A 5 -14.99 8.86 -14.99
CA PRO A 5 -15.07 8.61 -13.56
C PRO A 5 -16.30 9.26 -12.91
N PHE A 6 -16.63 8.83 -11.70
CA PHE A 6 -17.56 9.53 -10.83
C PHE A 6 -17.01 10.90 -10.42
N ASP A 7 -17.90 11.83 -10.07
CA ASP A 7 -17.50 13.16 -9.62
C ASP A 7 -16.59 13.07 -8.39
N ASN A 8 -15.53 13.87 -8.36
CA ASN A 8 -14.46 13.87 -7.34
C ASN A 8 -13.58 12.60 -7.27
N PHE A 9 -13.72 11.67 -8.21
CA PHE A 9 -12.79 10.53 -8.33
C PHE A 9 -11.86 10.74 -9.52
N LYS A 10 -10.57 10.91 -9.26
CA LYS A 10 -9.56 10.88 -10.33
C LYS A 10 -9.35 9.45 -10.79
N VAL A 11 -9.24 9.26 -12.10
CA VAL A 11 -8.76 7.99 -12.66
C VAL A 11 -7.25 7.94 -12.41
N LEU A 12 -6.88 7.30 -11.30
CA LEU A 12 -5.48 6.97 -11.02
C LEU A 12 -5.22 5.58 -11.63
N ASP A 13 -4.51 5.59 -12.76
CA ASP A 13 -3.93 4.37 -13.31
C ASP A 13 -2.74 4.00 -12.46
N GLY A 14 -2.76 2.78 -11.93
CA GLY A 14 -1.76 2.32 -10.98
C GLY A 14 -1.50 0.84 -11.11
N TYR A 15 -0.29 0.43 -10.75
CA TYR A 15 0.24 -0.90 -11.08
C TYR A 15 -0.01 -1.94 -9.99
N HIS A 16 -0.15 -1.51 -8.74
CA HIS A 16 -0.22 -2.42 -7.60
C HIS A 16 -1.53 -2.24 -6.84
N CYS A 17 -2.21 -3.36 -6.55
CA CYS A 17 -3.56 -3.33 -5.99
C CYS A 17 -3.63 -2.58 -4.66
N GLN A 18 -2.72 -2.82 -3.73
CA GLN A 18 -2.77 -2.21 -2.40
C GLN A 18 -2.44 -0.70 -2.43
N THR A 19 -1.33 -0.30 -3.03
CA THR A 19 -0.90 1.11 -3.10
C THR A 19 -1.84 1.95 -3.96
N ASN A 20 -2.30 1.45 -5.12
CA ASN A 20 -3.25 2.20 -5.94
C ASN A 20 -4.61 2.38 -5.25
N SER A 21 -5.10 1.36 -4.52
CA SER A 21 -6.32 1.49 -3.72
C SER A 21 -6.18 2.58 -2.66
N PHE A 22 -5.07 2.64 -1.93
CA PHE A 22 -4.84 3.71 -0.96
C PHE A 22 -4.62 5.06 -1.63
N ALA A 23 -3.91 5.14 -2.77
CA ALA A 23 -3.69 6.38 -3.52
C ALA A 23 -5.00 7.08 -3.88
N LYS A 24 -5.99 6.31 -4.33
CA LYS A 24 -7.34 6.82 -4.63
C LYS A 24 -8.08 7.33 -3.39
N ILE A 25 -8.01 6.60 -2.28
CA ILE A 25 -8.64 7.02 -1.01
C ILE A 25 -7.99 8.32 -0.51
N TYR A 26 -6.66 8.40 -0.52
CA TYR A 26 -5.91 9.57 -0.09
C TYR A 26 -6.20 10.80 -0.97
N ASP A 27 -6.22 10.63 -2.29
CA ASP A 27 -6.58 11.71 -3.22
C ASP A 27 -8.03 12.20 -3.00
N PHE A 28 -8.98 11.28 -2.76
CA PHE A 28 -10.36 11.62 -2.43
C PHE A 28 -10.48 12.49 -1.17
N TYR A 29 -9.63 12.27 -0.17
CA TYR A 29 -9.55 13.08 1.05
C TYR A 29 -8.53 14.23 0.97
N ASN A 30 -8.16 14.68 -0.23
CA ASN A 30 -7.23 15.80 -0.46
C ASN A 30 -5.84 15.63 0.17
N SER A 31 -5.37 14.40 0.32
CA SER A 31 -4.06 14.05 0.88
C SER A 31 -3.22 13.24 -0.13
N PRO A 32 -3.02 13.71 -1.38
CA PRO A 32 -2.46 12.89 -2.45
C PRO A 32 -1.02 12.41 -2.14
N LEU A 33 -0.76 11.13 -2.42
CA LEU A 33 0.56 10.50 -2.31
C LEU A 33 0.78 9.56 -3.51
N SER A 34 2.01 9.49 -4.02
CA SER A 34 2.36 8.56 -5.10
C SER A 34 2.41 7.11 -4.59
N GLU A 35 2.20 6.14 -5.48
CA GLU A 35 2.29 4.72 -5.12
C GLU A 35 3.65 4.35 -4.53
N ASP A 36 4.75 4.85 -5.11
CA ASP A 36 6.11 4.59 -4.62
C ASP A 36 6.32 5.13 -3.19
N MET A 37 5.76 6.32 -2.90
CA MET A 37 5.83 6.90 -1.57
C MET A 37 4.98 6.12 -0.57
N MET A 38 3.79 5.67 -0.98
CA MET A 38 2.97 4.79 -0.15
C MET A 38 3.66 3.46 0.13
N LEU A 39 4.32 2.87 -0.87
CA LEU A 39 5.06 1.62 -0.72
C LEU A 39 6.14 1.76 0.37
N GLY A 40 6.91 2.84 0.34
CA GLY A 40 7.92 3.13 1.36
C GLY A 40 7.31 3.41 2.74
N ILE A 41 6.36 4.35 2.81
CA ILE A 41 5.77 4.79 4.08
C ILE A 41 5.01 3.64 4.76
N GLY A 42 4.26 2.83 4.02
CA GLY A 42 3.55 1.67 4.55
C GLY A 42 4.45 0.48 4.89
N SER A 43 5.78 0.63 4.82
CA SER A 43 6.74 -0.48 5.02
C SER A 43 6.48 -1.67 4.09
N GLY A 44 5.99 -1.40 2.88
CA GLY A 44 5.66 -2.41 1.86
C GLY A 44 6.87 -3.04 1.16
N MET A 45 8.09 -2.72 1.60
CA MET A 45 9.29 -3.46 1.20
C MET A 45 10.10 -3.82 2.45
N GLY A 46 10.39 -5.11 2.58
CA GLY A 46 11.26 -5.65 3.60
C GLY A 46 11.99 -6.87 3.06
N PHE A 47 13.27 -6.99 3.41
CA PHE A 47 14.08 -8.14 3.04
C PHE A 47 14.98 -8.58 4.19
N ILE A 48 15.30 -9.86 4.18
CA ILE A 48 16.33 -10.47 5.01
C ILE A 48 17.45 -10.90 4.06
N TYR A 49 18.65 -10.40 4.31
CA TYR A 49 19.86 -10.91 3.68
C TYR A 49 20.60 -11.79 4.68
N TRP A 50 20.82 -13.05 4.32
CA TRP A 50 21.63 -13.97 5.10
C TRP A 50 22.64 -14.64 4.19
N HIS A 51 23.91 -14.61 4.57
CA HIS A 51 24.96 -15.31 3.82
C HIS A 51 25.90 -16.02 4.77
N GLN A 52 25.85 -17.35 4.77
CA GLN A 52 26.81 -18.19 5.48
C GLN A 52 28.05 -18.41 4.60
N LYS A 53 29.24 -18.41 5.21
CA LYS A 53 30.49 -18.65 4.50
C LYS A 53 30.43 -20.00 3.75
N GLY A 54 30.70 -19.97 2.45
CA GLY A 54 30.72 -21.16 1.60
C GLY A 54 29.35 -21.60 1.07
N THR A 55 28.29 -20.81 1.28
CA THR A 55 26.96 -21.06 0.71
C THR A 55 26.57 -19.94 -0.26
N LEU A 56 25.52 -20.15 -1.06
CA LEU A 56 24.88 -19.04 -1.77
C LEU A 56 24.16 -18.12 -0.77
N PRO A 57 24.06 -16.81 -1.07
CA PRO A 57 23.31 -15.87 -0.26
C PRO A 57 21.80 -16.19 -0.32
N PHE A 58 21.15 -16.19 0.83
CA PHE A 58 19.70 -16.22 0.96
C PHE A 58 19.18 -14.78 1.00
N MET A 59 18.28 -14.48 0.06
CA MET A 59 17.50 -13.25 0.04
C MET A 59 16.05 -13.61 0.31
N GLY A 60 15.62 -13.42 1.55
CA GLY A 60 14.22 -13.57 1.93
C GLY A 60 13.48 -12.26 1.71
N GLY A 61 12.37 -12.28 0.99
CA GLY A 61 11.42 -11.16 0.98
C GLY A 61 10.42 -11.36 2.11
N ARG A 62 10.24 -10.37 2.99
CA ARG A 62 9.07 -10.34 3.87
C ARG A 62 8.48 -8.94 3.85
N ASP A 63 7.27 -8.90 3.32
CA ASP A 63 6.51 -7.69 3.08
C ASP A 63 5.45 -7.46 4.19
N ASN A 64 5.04 -6.22 4.39
CA ASN A 64 4.09 -5.76 5.40
C ASN A 64 2.63 -5.77 4.90
N ASN A 65 2.22 -6.82 4.19
CA ASN A 65 0.88 -6.86 3.59
C ASN A 65 -0.28 -6.68 4.57
N LYS A 66 -0.10 -7.08 5.83
CA LYS A 66 -1.16 -7.05 6.86
C LYS A 66 -1.27 -5.71 7.57
N ASN A 67 -0.14 -5.09 7.95
CA ASN A 67 -0.14 -3.84 8.71
C ASN A 67 0.14 -2.61 7.85
N PHE A 68 0.30 -2.76 6.53
CA PHE A 68 0.56 -1.67 5.58
C PHE A 68 -0.29 -0.42 5.85
N HIS A 69 -1.60 -0.60 6.00
CA HIS A 69 -2.55 0.48 6.24
C HIS A 69 -2.42 1.13 7.62
N ILE A 70 -1.95 0.40 8.63
CA ILE A 70 -1.68 0.93 9.97
C ILE A 70 -0.46 1.84 9.90
N ASP A 71 0.65 1.31 9.37
CA ASP A 71 1.90 2.07 9.21
C ASP A 71 1.69 3.32 8.34
N LEU A 72 0.93 3.18 7.25
CA LEU A 72 0.62 4.30 6.36
C LEU A 72 -0.15 5.40 7.09
N GLY A 73 -1.19 5.05 7.86
CA GLY A 73 -1.97 6.02 8.63
C GLY A 73 -1.15 6.71 9.71
N GLU A 74 -0.43 5.95 10.53
CA GLU A 74 0.39 6.48 11.62
C GLU A 74 1.47 7.45 11.14
N ARG A 75 2.11 7.15 10.01
CA ARG A 75 3.24 7.93 9.48
C ARG A 75 2.82 9.10 8.61
N THR A 76 1.59 9.11 8.09
CA THR A 76 1.02 10.25 7.35
C THR A 76 0.15 11.15 8.21
N GLY A 77 -0.24 10.70 9.41
CA GLY A 77 -1.21 11.38 10.27
C GLY A 77 -2.67 11.17 9.84
N VAL A 78 -2.93 10.31 8.85
CA VAL A 78 -4.29 9.99 8.38
C VAL A 78 -4.90 8.88 9.23
N VAL A 79 -6.09 9.14 9.76
CA VAL A 79 -6.85 8.14 10.53
C VAL A 79 -7.56 7.16 9.58
N ILE A 80 -7.17 5.89 9.61
CA ILE A 80 -7.78 4.85 8.79
C ILE A 80 -8.74 3.99 9.62
N GLY A 81 -10.03 4.07 9.30
CA GLY A 81 -11.06 3.24 9.92
C GLY A 81 -11.33 1.95 9.13
N LYS A 82 -11.31 0.79 9.80
CA LYS A 82 -11.74 -0.48 9.21
C LYS A 82 -13.25 -0.68 9.38
N LYS A 83 -13.92 -1.01 8.28
CA LYS A 83 -15.33 -1.46 8.28
C LYS A 83 -15.38 -2.86 7.64
N SER A 84 -16.07 -3.78 8.28
CA SER A 84 -16.27 -5.15 7.77
C SER A 84 -17.75 -5.50 7.84
N THR A 85 -18.22 -6.27 6.85
CA THR A 85 -19.55 -6.88 6.89
C THR A 85 -19.54 -8.10 7.82
N SER A 86 -20.72 -8.58 8.23
CA SER A 86 -20.88 -9.80 9.01
C SER A 86 -20.91 -11.08 8.18
N SER A 87 -20.77 -10.96 6.85
CA SER A 87 -20.76 -12.12 5.95
C SER A 87 -19.50 -12.95 6.13
N ALA A 88 -19.60 -14.26 5.89
CA ALA A 88 -18.43 -15.14 5.86
C ALA A 88 -17.46 -14.73 4.74
N ALA A 89 -16.17 -14.98 4.98
CA ALA A 89 -15.08 -14.72 4.05
C ALA A 89 -14.98 -15.81 2.97
#